data_AF-A0A8S1LEP3-F1
#
_entry.id   AF-A0A8S1LEP3-F1
#
_cell.length_a   1.000
_cell.length_b   1.000
_cell.length_c   1.000
_cell.angle_alpha   90.00
_cell.angle_beta   90.00
_cell.angle_gamma   90.00
#
_symmetry.space_group_name_H-M   'P 1'
#
loop_
_entity.id
_entity.type
_entity.pdbx_description
1 polymer ?
#
loop_
_entity_poly.entity_id
_entity_poly.type
_entity_poly.pdbx_seq_one_letter_code
_entity_poly.pdbx_strand_id
1 'polypeptide(L)'
;MIRRTKFLKQFLSFELLFNIHKSIIYIIRNQQKQIAINFEEQQNLIMRSLQQIPKVTKKVIIINQKSNMITENNNLQNIQNVQVNNTERKNAITEEQLPKQFDDNLQFESQQSIQEMMILYQKNCTQLQEFQYQIHELKERVQLIEQKFEEIETTNKKKKKRRTAAEIDKNFKCPYKNCEKLYGSDVSLNLHIKFKHNGGNKSERQKIIKQLQAGEISEKDIPNINLPPV
;
A
#
# COMPACT_ATOMS: atom_id res chain seq x y z
N MET A 1 -8.22 39.85 8.99
CA MET A 1 -8.39 38.54 9.65
C MET A 1 -8.69 37.34 8.71
N ILE A 2 -9.38 37.50 7.58
CA ILE A 2 -9.87 36.37 6.75
C ILE A 2 -8.75 35.55 6.03
N ARG A 3 -7.53 36.10 5.84
CA ARG A 3 -6.45 35.37 5.15
C ARG A 3 -5.71 34.35 6.04
N ARG A 4 -5.78 34.49 7.37
CA ARG A 4 -5.13 33.55 8.31
C ARG A 4 -5.87 32.21 8.39
N THR A 5 -7.19 32.21 8.19
CA THR A 5 -8.02 30.98 8.27
C THR A 5 -7.84 30.07 7.06
N LYS A 6 -7.53 30.60 5.87
CA LYS A 6 -7.23 29.77 4.68
C LYS A 6 -5.93 28.97 4.82
N PHE A 7 -4.90 29.55 5.43
CA PHE A 7 -3.60 28.89 5.60
C PHE A 7 -3.68 27.77 6.66
N LEU A 8 -4.42 28.00 7.74
CA LEU A 8 -4.68 26.99 8.77
C LEU A 8 -5.49 25.79 8.22
N LYS A 9 -6.48 26.04 7.35
CA LYS A 9 -7.22 24.96 6.68
C LYS A 9 -6.33 24.11 5.77
N GLN A 10 -5.40 24.72 5.03
CA GLN A 10 -4.45 23.96 4.22
C GLN A 10 -3.48 23.14 5.09
N PHE A 11 -2.95 23.71 6.16
CA PHE A 11 -2.02 22.99 7.04
C PHE A 11 -2.68 21.78 7.72
N LEU A 12 -3.91 21.95 8.23
CA LEU A 12 -4.68 20.85 8.81
C LEU A 12 -4.99 19.75 7.78
N SER A 13 -5.18 20.10 6.51
CA SER A 13 -5.41 19.11 5.45
C SER A 13 -4.17 18.26 5.15
N PHE A 14 -2.97 18.85 5.21
CA PHE A 14 -1.71 18.11 5.00
C PHE A 14 -1.41 17.14 6.14
N GLU A 15 -1.63 17.57 7.38
CA GLU A 15 -1.38 16.72 8.55
C GLU A 15 -2.36 15.55 8.63
N LEU A 16 -3.62 15.79 8.27
CA LEU A 16 -4.61 14.73 8.10
C LEU A 16 -4.22 13.75 6.99
N LEU A 17 -3.79 14.25 5.82
CA LEU A 17 -3.35 13.41 4.70
C LEU A 17 -2.13 12.54 5.09
N PHE A 18 -1.18 13.12 5.81
CA PHE A 18 0.02 12.42 6.29
C PHE A 18 -0.32 11.30 7.28
N ASN A 19 -1.26 11.55 8.20
CA ASN A 19 -1.73 10.54 9.15
C ASN A 19 -2.50 9.41 8.45
N ILE A 20 -3.35 9.74 7.47
CA ILE A 20 -4.04 8.74 6.63
C ILE A 20 -3.00 7.88 5.90
N HIS A 21 -1.99 8.48 5.28
CA HIS A 21 -0.94 7.76 4.56
C HIS A 21 -0.16 6.80 5.47
N LYS A 22 0.22 7.24 6.69
CA LYS A 22 0.85 6.38 7.69
C LYS A 22 -0.04 5.20 8.10
N SER A 23 -1.34 5.45 8.30
CA SER A 23 -2.31 4.40 8.64
C SER A 23 -2.45 3.37 7.53
N ILE A 24 -2.54 3.82 6.27
CA ILE A 24 -2.60 2.94 5.10
C ILE A 24 -1.35 2.07 4.99
N ILE A 25 -0.15 2.64 5.13
CA ILE A 25 1.11 1.88 5.11
C ILE A 25 1.13 0.82 6.22
N TYR A 26 0.66 1.15 7.42
CA TYR A 26 0.59 0.22 8.52
C TYR A 26 -0.36 -0.96 8.23
N ILE A 27 -1.55 -0.67 7.69
CA ILE A 27 -2.53 -1.69 7.31
C ILE A 27 -1.96 -2.62 6.24
N ILE A 28 -1.33 -2.08 5.20
CA ILE A 28 -0.73 -2.87 4.11
C ILE A 28 0.36 -3.80 4.67
N ARG A 29 1.24 -3.31 5.55
CA ARG A 29 2.29 -4.14 6.15
C ARG A 29 1.72 -5.28 7.00
N ASN A 30 0.65 -5.03 7.75
CA ASN A 30 0.01 -6.07 8.54
C ASN A 30 -0.70 -7.11 7.65
N GLN A 31 -1.36 -6.68 6.57
CA GLN A 31 -1.96 -7.61 5.61
C GLN A 31 -0.89 -8.48 4.94
N GLN A 32 0.25 -7.91 4.54
CA GLN A 32 1.36 -8.68 3.97
C GLN A 32 1.92 -9.73 4.95
N LYS A 33 2.03 -9.40 6.24
CA LYS A 33 2.43 -10.36 7.27
C LYS A 33 1.44 -11.52 7.42
N GLN A 34 0.14 -11.24 7.44
CA GLN A 34 -0.87 -12.30 7.53
C GLN A 34 -0.86 -13.22 6.30
N ILE A 35 -0.68 -12.65 5.10
CA ILE A 35 -0.55 -13.46 3.87
C ILE A 35 0.68 -14.37 3.94
N ALA A 36 1.82 -13.88 4.44
CA ALA A 36 3.03 -14.68 4.58
C ALA A 36 2.83 -15.85 5.57
N ILE A 37 2.20 -15.59 6.73
CA ILE A 37 1.88 -16.63 7.72
C ILE A 37 0.96 -17.69 7.12
N ASN A 38 -0.12 -17.29 6.46
CA ASN A 38 -1.07 -18.23 5.83
C ASN A 38 -0.39 -19.08 4.75
N PHE A 39 0.53 -18.48 3.97
CA PHE A 39 1.28 -19.20 2.95
C PHE A 39 2.22 -20.25 3.57
N GLU A 40 2.92 -19.91 4.66
CA GLU A 40 3.80 -20.83 5.38
C GLU A 40 3.01 -21.98 6.03
N GLU A 41 1.83 -21.71 6.60
CA GLU A 41 0.93 -22.74 7.12
C GLU A 41 0.45 -23.70 6.02
N GLN A 42 0.09 -23.19 4.84
CA GLN A 42 -0.29 -24.04 3.70
C GLN A 42 0.87 -24.91 3.22
N GLN A 43 2.08 -24.36 3.11
CA GLN A 43 3.27 -25.14 2.76
C GLN A 43 3.54 -26.26 3.77
N ASN A 44 3.41 -25.97 5.06
CA ASN A 44 3.56 -26.96 6.13
C ASN A 44 2.48 -28.05 6.05
N LEU A 45 1.24 -27.71 5.70
CA LEU A 45 0.16 -28.68 5.52
C LEU A 45 0.45 -29.63 4.34
N ILE A 46 0.93 -29.09 3.21
CA ILE A 46 1.33 -29.87 2.03
C ILE A 46 2.50 -30.81 2.36
N MET A 47 3.51 -30.32 3.08
CA MET A 47 4.66 -31.16 3.46
C MET A 47 4.25 -32.30 4.40
N ARG A 48 3.30 -32.07 5.32
CA ARG A 48 2.75 -33.13 6.18
C ARG A 48 1.95 -34.17 5.40
N SER A 49 1.18 -33.77 4.39
CA SER A 49 0.40 -34.71 3.58
C SER A 49 1.30 -35.60 2.72
N LEU A 50 2.40 -35.06 2.19
CA LEU A 50 3.39 -35.83 1.42
C LEU A 50 4.11 -36.90 2.27
N GLN A 51 4.31 -36.66 3.57
CA GLN A 51 4.93 -37.65 4.47
C GLN A 51 4.03 -38.86 4.76
N GLN A 52 2.71 -38.74 4.58
CA GLN A 52 1.77 -39.84 4.82
C GLN A 52 1.58 -40.75 3.60
N ILE A 53 2.19 -40.44 2.45
CA ILE A 53 2.10 -41.30 1.27
C ILE A 53 2.88 -42.58 1.56
N PRO A 54 2.22 -43.75 1.65
CA PRO A 54 2.91 -45.01 1.88
C PRO A 54 3.92 -45.23 0.76
N LYS A 55 5.18 -45.47 1.12
CA LYS A 55 6.25 -45.78 0.17
C LYS A 55 5.89 -47.07 -0.56
N VAL A 56 5.30 -46.94 -1.74
CA VAL A 56 5.04 -48.08 -2.62
C VAL A 56 6.39 -48.51 -3.18
N THR A 57 6.99 -49.53 -2.57
CA THR A 57 8.17 -50.19 -3.14
C THR A 57 7.69 -50.93 -4.38
N LYS A 58 7.84 -50.30 -5.55
CA LYS A 58 7.68 -51.00 -6.82
C LYS A 58 8.75 -52.09 -6.86
N LYS A 59 8.36 -53.34 -6.58
CA LYS A 59 9.18 -54.50 -6.91
C LYS A 59 9.27 -54.55 -8.44
N VAL A 60 10.38 -54.07 -8.98
CA VAL A 60 10.71 -54.23 -10.39
C VAL A 60 11.13 -55.68 -10.59
N ILE A 61 10.21 -56.51 -11.06
CA ILE A 61 10.50 -57.89 -11.43
C ILE A 61 11.08 -57.87 -12.85
N ILE A 62 12.40 -57.93 -12.96
CA ILE A 62 13.09 -58.10 -14.26
C ILE A 62 13.03 -59.59 -14.59
N ILE A 63 12.09 -59.99 -15.44
CA ILE A 63 11.99 -61.36 -15.95
C ILE A 63 12.95 -61.49 -17.14
N ASN A 64 14.13 -62.06 -16.91
CA ASN A 64 15.07 -62.40 -17.98
C ASN A 64 14.69 -63.76 -18.58
N GLN A 65 14.07 -63.75 -19.76
CA GLN A 65 13.48 -64.95 -20.39
C GLN A 65 14.50 -65.98 -20.94
N LYS A 66 15.82 -65.73 -20.82
CA LYS A 66 16.86 -66.62 -21.40
C LYS A 66 17.58 -67.54 -20.41
N SER A 67 17.35 -67.40 -19.11
CA SER A 67 17.96 -68.28 -18.11
C SER A 67 16.95 -68.53 -16.98
N ASN A 68 16.57 -69.79 -16.77
CA ASN A 68 15.66 -70.28 -15.73
C ASN A 68 16.26 -70.17 -14.30
N MET A 69 16.93 -69.06 -13.98
CA MET A 69 17.54 -68.83 -12.67
C MET A 69 17.03 -67.51 -12.11
N ILE A 70 16.23 -67.60 -11.05
CA ILE A 70 15.76 -66.47 -10.25
C ILE A 70 16.88 -66.14 -9.25
N THR A 71 17.52 -64.99 -9.42
CA THR A 71 18.41 -64.42 -8.40
C THR A 71 17.79 -63.15 -7.83
N GLU A 72 17.39 -63.22 -6.56
CA GLU A 72 16.95 -62.06 -5.77
C GLU A 72 18.15 -61.18 -5.43
N ASN A 73 18.16 -59.95 -5.92
CA ASN A 73 19.21 -58.98 -5.61
C ASN A 73 18.67 -57.99 -4.57
N ASN A 74 18.98 -58.24 -3.29
CA ASN A 74 18.67 -57.34 -2.19
C ASN A 74 19.77 -56.29 -2.08
N ASN A 75 19.57 -55.13 -2.72
CA ASN A 75 20.41 -53.96 -2.46
C ASN A 75 19.54 -52.78 -2.00
N LEU A 76 19.27 -52.78 -0.70
CA LEU A 76 18.74 -51.66 0.06
C LEU A 76 19.85 -51.21 1.01
N GLN A 77 20.58 -50.16 0.65
CA GLN A 77 21.36 -49.40 1.62
C GLN A 77 20.64 -48.10 1.99
N ASN A 78 20.47 -47.98 3.31
CA ASN A 78 20.46 -46.75 4.12
C ASN A 78 19.31 -45.76 3.98
N ILE A 79 18.29 -45.94 4.84
CA ILE A 79 17.79 -44.85 5.71
C ILE A 79 17.62 -45.44 7.11
N GLN A 80 18.43 -44.96 8.05
CA GLN A 80 18.37 -45.26 9.47
C GLN A 80 17.22 -44.51 10.17
N ASN A 81 16.63 -45.20 11.15
CA ASN A 81 15.98 -44.72 12.38
C ASN A 81 14.55 -44.15 12.32
N VAL A 82 13.57 -45.05 12.44
CA VAL A 82 12.49 -44.91 13.44
C VAL A 82 12.24 -46.29 14.06
N GLN A 83 12.60 -46.46 15.32
CA GLN A 83 12.17 -47.61 16.13
C GLN A 83 10.72 -47.39 16.55
N VAL A 84 9.79 -48.13 15.95
CA VAL A 84 8.46 -48.36 16.55
C VAL A 84 8.40 -49.82 16.93
N ASN A 85 8.35 -50.07 18.24
CA ASN A 85 8.09 -51.37 18.83
C ASN A 85 6.69 -51.83 18.42
N ASN A 86 6.59 -52.87 17.60
CA ASN A 86 5.35 -53.61 17.42
C ASN A 86 5.54 -55.04 17.92
N THR A 87 5.07 -55.23 19.14
CA THR A 87 4.96 -56.52 19.81
C THR A 87 3.94 -57.40 19.07
N GLU A 88 4.29 -58.67 19.01
CA GLU A 88 3.61 -59.78 18.38
C GLU A 88 2.11 -59.84 18.74
N ARG A 89 1.25 -59.85 17.70
CA ARG A 89 -0.05 -60.52 17.75
C ARG A 89 -0.24 -61.36 16.50
N LYS A 90 0.21 -62.61 16.61
CA LYS A 90 -0.31 -63.72 15.80
C LYS A 90 -1.72 -64.00 16.31
N ASN A 91 -2.75 -63.54 15.60
CA ASN A 91 -4.11 -64.01 15.82
C ASN A 91 -4.65 -64.62 14.53
N ALA A 92 -5.26 -65.78 14.74
CA ALA A 92 -5.80 -66.74 13.79
C ALA A 92 -6.58 -66.10 12.64
N ILE A 93 -6.27 -66.60 11.44
CA ILE A 93 -7.08 -66.48 10.24
C ILE A 93 -8.31 -67.36 10.46
N THR A 94 -9.44 -66.74 10.79
CA THR A 94 -10.75 -67.33 10.60
C THR A 94 -11.26 -66.81 9.26
N GLU A 95 -11.41 -67.70 8.28
CA GLU A 95 -12.06 -67.41 7.00
C GLU A 95 -13.54 -67.08 7.24
N GLU A 96 -13.82 -65.81 7.51
CA GLU A 96 -15.17 -65.28 7.49
C GLU A 96 -15.53 -64.99 6.04
N GLN A 97 -16.46 -65.80 5.50
CA GLN A 97 -16.98 -65.66 4.15
C GLN A 97 -17.68 -64.29 4.02
N LEU A 98 -17.00 -63.36 3.36
CA LEU A 98 -17.50 -62.02 3.07
C LEU A 98 -18.78 -62.11 2.20
N PRO A 99 -19.89 -61.48 2.60
CA PRO A 99 -21.12 -61.43 1.80
C PRO A 99 -20.85 -60.77 0.43
N LYS A 100 -21.06 -61.53 -0.66
CA LYS A 100 -20.89 -61.07 -2.06
C LYS A 100 -22.10 -60.27 -2.56
N GLN A 101 -22.52 -59.24 -1.83
CA GLN A 101 -23.45 -58.24 -2.35
C GLN A 101 -22.92 -56.86 -1.98
N PHE A 102 -21.90 -56.43 -2.71
CA PHE A 102 -21.47 -55.04 -2.69
C PHE A 102 -22.38 -54.27 -3.65
N ASP A 103 -23.15 -53.36 -3.07
CA ASP A 103 -24.08 -52.45 -3.71
C ASP A 103 -23.47 -51.70 -4.90
N ASP A 104 -24.05 -51.89 -6.09
CA ASP A 104 -23.79 -51.08 -7.29
C ASP A 104 -24.03 -49.57 -7.05
N ASN A 105 -24.74 -49.20 -5.97
CA ASN A 105 -25.00 -47.82 -5.55
C ASN A 105 -23.75 -47.06 -5.07
N LEU A 106 -22.76 -47.75 -4.46
CA LEU A 106 -21.55 -47.09 -3.92
C LEU A 106 -20.63 -46.58 -5.04
N GLN A 107 -20.67 -47.22 -6.21
CA GLN A 107 -19.87 -46.85 -7.37
C GLN A 107 -20.38 -45.56 -8.03
N PHE A 108 -21.69 -45.30 -7.99
CA PHE A 108 -22.29 -44.10 -8.58
C PHE A 108 -21.98 -42.82 -7.77
N GLU A 109 -22.06 -42.87 -6.44
CA GLU A 109 -21.69 -41.73 -5.58
C GLU A 109 -20.22 -41.33 -5.74
N SER A 110 -19.34 -42.31 -5.97
CA SER A 110 -17.91 -42.06 -6.21
C SER A 110 -17.64 -41.30 -7.52
N GLN A 111 -18.44 -41.55 -8.57
CA GLN A 111 -18.31 -40.85 -9.86
C GLN A 111 -18.77 -39.40 -9.78
N GLN A 112 -19.87 -39.13 -9.07
CA GLN A 112 -20.37 -37.76 -8.89
C GLN A 112 -19.36 -36.89 -8.12
N SER A 113 -18.76 -37.43 -7.07
CA SER A 113 -17.74 -36.71 -6.29
C SER A 113 -16.51 -36.33 -7.14
N ILE A 114 -16.05 -37.24 -8.02
CA ILE A 114 -14.93 -36.97 -8.92
C ILE A 114 -15.28 -35.85 -9.92
N GLN A 115 -16.50 -35.86 -10.45
CA GLN A 115 -16.96 -34.84 -11.39
C GLN A 115 -17.02 -33.45 -10.74
N GLU A 116 -17.55 -33.35 -9.51
CA GLU A 116 -17.60 -32.10 -8.75
C GLU A 116 -16.19 -31.54 -8.46
N MET A 117 -15.26 -32.42 -8.09
CA MET A 117 -13.87 -32.05 -7.86
C MET A 117 -13.20 -31.52 -9.15
N MET A 118 -13.47 -32.15 -10.30
CA MET A 118 -12.95 -31.71 -11.59
C MET A 118 -13.51 -30.34 -12.00
N ILE A 119 -14.80 -30.08 -11.78
CA ILE A 119 -15.42 -28.77 -12.02
C ILE A 119 -14.80 -27.70 -11.12
N LEU A 120 -14.56 -28.02 -9.85
CA LEU A 120 -13.91 -27.10 -8.91
C LEU A 120 -12.48 -26.77 -9.34
N TYR A 121 -11.70 -27.78 -9.73
CA TYR A 121 -10.35 -27.58 -10.25
C TYR A 121 -10.35 -26.67 -11.48
N GLN A 122 -11.26 -26.91 -12.43
CA GLN A 122 -11.41 -26.07 -13.61
C GLN A 122 -11.76 -24.63 -13.26
N LYS A 123 -12.68 -24.40 -12.32
CA LYS A 123 -13.00 -23.05 -11.81
C LYS A 123 -11.78 -22.37 -11.19
N ASN A 124 -11.01 -23.09 -10.37
CA ASN A 124 -9.79 -22.56 -9.77
C ASN A 124 -8.74 -22.19 -10.83
N CYS A 125 -8.58 -23.01 -11.88
CA CYS A 125 -7.70 -22.67 -12.99
C CYS A 125 -8.12 -21.37 -13.70
N THR A 126 -9.41 -21.19 -13.96
CA THR A 126 -9.92 -19.94 -14.57
C THR A 126 -9.70 -18.72 -13.68
N GLN A 127 -9.94 -18.84 -12.38
CA GLN A 127 -9.68 -17.76 -11.42
C GLN A 127 -8.19 -17.40 -11.33
N LEU A 128 -7.30 -18.40 -11.34
CA LEU A 128 -5.86 -18.16 -11.36
C LEU A 128 -5.41 -17.41 -12.61
N GLN A 129 -5.98 -17.74 -13.78
CA GLN A 129 -5.71 -17.00 -15.02
C GLN A 129 -6.20 -15.55 -14.93
N GLU A 130 -7.39 -15.32 -14.36
CA GLU A 130 -7.92 -13.98 -14.16
C GLU A 130 -7.04 -13.15 -13.23
N PHE A 131 -6.59 -13.73 -12.10
CA PHE A 131 -5.66 -13.04 -11.19
C PHE A 131 -4.32 -12.75 -11.85
N GLN A 132 -3.78 -13.64 -12.67
CA GLN A 132 -2.56 -13.39 -13.44
C GLN A 132 -2.72 -12.19 -14.37
N TYR A 133 -3.87 -12.08 -15.04
CA TYR A 133 -4.19 -10.93 -15.89
C TYR A 133 -4.29 -9.62 -15.09
N GLN A 134 -5.00 -9.62 -13.96
CA GLN A 134 -5.12 -8.43 -13.11
C GLN A 134 -3.75 -7.98 -12.57
N ILE A 135 -2.87 -8.92 -12.18
CA ILE A 135 -1.51 -8.61 -11.75
C ILE A 135 -0.71 -7.96 -12.88
N HIS A 136 -0.86 -8.44 -14.12
CA HIS A 136 -0.20 -7.86 -15.29
C HIS A 136 -0.66 -6.43 -15.54
N GLU A 137 -1.98 -6.19 -15.57
CA GLU A 137 -2.57 -4.85 -15.78
C GLU A 137 -2.12 -3.85 -14.70
N LEU A 138 -2.07 -4.29 -13.43
CA LEU A 138 -1.59 -3.46 -12.33
C LEU A 138 -0.11 -3.10 -12.46
N LYS A 139 0.74 -4.04 -12.92
CA LYS A 139 2.16 -3.76 -13.17
C LYS A 139 2.35 -2.70 -14.25
N GLU A 140 1.61 -2.78 -15.35
CA GLU A 140 1.65 -1.78 -16.42
C GLU A 140 1.21 -0.39 -15.93
N ARG A 141 0.16 -0.34 -15.10
CA ARG A 141 -0.30 0.93 -14.51
C ARG A 141 0.73 1.56 -13.58
N VAL A 142 1.40 0.76 -12.75
CA VAL A 142 2.47 1.25 -11.85
C VAL A 142 3.62 1.82 -12.68
N GLN A 143 4.06 1.10 -13.71
CA GLN A 143 5.13 1.54 -14.60
C GLN A 143 4.80 2.89 -15.28
N LEU A 144 3.55 3.08 -15.73
CA LEU A 144 3.10 4.34 -16.32
C LEU A 144 3.12 5.50 -15.31
N ILE A 145 2.74 5.23 -14.05
CA ILE A 145 2.76 6.25 -12.99
C ILE A 145 4.21 6.66 -12.67
N GLU A 146 5.12 5.70 -12.57
CA GLU A 146 6.55 5.95 -12.34
C GLU A 146 7.14 6.83 -13.45
N GLN A 147 6.85 6.52 -14.72
CA GLN A 147 7.27 7.32 -15.86
C GLN A 147 6.74 8.77 -15.79
N LYS A 148 5.44 8.94 -15.50
CA LYS A 148 4.85 10.29 -15.33
C LYS A 148 5.47 11.06 -14.18
N PHE A 149 5.85 10.38 -13.10
CA PHE A 149 6.49 11.01 -11.97
C PHE A 149 7.87 11.57 -12.35
N GLU A 150 8.65 10.82 -13.13
CA GLU A 150 9.95 11.27 -13.63
C GLU A 150 9.83 12.49 -14.57
N GLU A 151 8.82 12.53 -15.43
CA GLU A 151 8.49 13.69 -16.28
C GLU A 151 8.15 14.93 -15.44
N ILE A 152 7.38 14.76 -14.35
CA ILE A 152 7.02 15.85 -13.44
C ILE A 152 8.25 16.35 -12.67
N GLU A 153 9.14 15.45 -12.25
CA GLU A 153 10.37 15.86 -11.56
C GLU A 153 11.31 16.65 -12.46
N THR A 154 11.49 16.22 -13.71
CA THR A 154 12.38 16.90 -14.67
C THR A 154 11.85 18.29 -15.03
N THR A 155 10.53 18.45 -15.14
CA THR A 155 9.90 19.76 -15.40
C THR A 155 9.96 20.69 -14.17
N ASN A 156 9.78 20.17 -12.96
CA ASN A 156 9.79 20.97 -11.72
C ASN A 156 11.19 21.36 -11.21
N LYS A 157 12.25 20.70 -11.66
CA LYS A 157 13.64 21.04 -11.28
C LYS A 157 14.12 22.40 -11.82
N LYS A 158 13.36 23.05 -12.71
CA LYS A 158 13.61 24.46 -13.11
C LYS A 158 13.19 25.42 -11.99
N LYS A 159 14.01 25.50 -10.93
CA LYS A 159 13.89 26.56 -9.92
C LYS A 159 13.85 27.90 -10.66
N LYS A 160 12.72 28.61 -10.60
CA LYS A 160 12.62 29.97 -11.15
C LYS A 160 13.75 30.79 -10.53
N LYS A 161 14.65 31.32 -11.36
CA LYS A 161 15.74 32.19 -10.91
C LYS A 161 15.10 33.36 -10.15
N ARG A 162 15.42 33.49 -8.86
CA ARG A 162 14.92 34.63 -8.08
C ARG A 162 15.57 35.88 -8.65
N ARG A 163 14.77 36.92 -8.93
CA ARG A 163 15.29 38.23 -9.30
C ARG A 163 16.15 38.78 -8.16
N THR A 164 17.26 39.40 -8.50
CA THR A 164 18.10 40.09 -7.51
C THR A 164 17.42 41.37 -7.02
N ALA A 165 17.84 41.92 -5.88
CA ALA A 165 17.25 43.15 -5.34
C ALA A 165 17.44 44.39 -6.26
N ALA A 166 18.41 44.33 -7.18
CA ALA A 166 18.67 45.35 -8.19
C ALA A 166 17.73 45.24 -9.39
N GLU A 167 17.28 44.02 -9.74
CA GLU A 167 16.38 43.74 -10.87
C GLU A 167 14.90 44.00 -10.58
N ILE A 168 14.55 44.36 -9.34
CA ILE A 168 13.16 44.59 -8.94
C ILE A 168 12.89 46.09 -8.94
N ASP A 169 12.02 46.54 -9.85
CA ASP A 169 11.58 47.94 -9.94
C ASP A 169 10.90 48.40 -8.65
N LYS A 170 11.48 49.42 -8.00
CA LYS A 170 11.03 49.91 -6.69
C LYS A 170 10.04 51.07 -6.81
N ASN A 171 8.90 50.81 -7.43
CA ASN A 171 7.91 51.86 -7.76
C ASN A 171 7.00 52.26 -6.57
N PHE A 172 7.12 51.60 -5.41
CA PHE A 172 6.23 51.82 -4.26
C PHE A 172 6.94 52.61 -3.16
N LYS A 173 6.70 53.93 -3.11
CA LYS A 173 7.25 54.84 -2.09
C LYS A 173 6.44 54.81 -0.80
N CYS A 174 7.11 54.88 0.35
CA CYS A 174 6.44 55.08 1.64
C CYS A 174 5.78 56.47 1.71
N PRO A 175 4.52 56.60 2.15
CA PRO A 175 3.81 57.88 2.18
C PRO A 175 4.16 58.77 3.38
N TYR A 176 4.89 58.28 4.39
CA TYR A 176 5.23 59.08 5.57
C TYR A 176 6.34 60.07 5.26
N LYS A 177 6.15 61.35 5.63
CA LYS A 177 7.07 62.45 5.31
C LYS A 177 8.52 62.22 5.78
N ASN A 178 8.72 61.45 6.85
CA ASN A 178 10.03 61.10 7.40
C ASN A 178 10.56 59.74 6.90
N CYS A 179 9.97 59.14 5.85
CA CYS A 179 10.41 57.87 5.31
C CYS A 179 10.51 57.87 3.79
N GLU A 180 11.74 57.78 3.28
CA GLU A 180 12.03 57.83 1.85
C GLU A 180 12.20 56.44 1.21
N LYS A 181 11.81 55.37 1.92
CA LYS A 181 12.03 53.99 1.45
C LYS A 181 11.13 53.64 0.26
N LEU A 182 11.74 52.98 -0.73
CA LEU A 182 11.11 52.48 -1.95
C LEU A 182 11.07 50.94 -1.93
N TYR A 183 9.97 50.36 -2.38
CA TYR A 183 9.72 48.92 -2.37
C TYR A 183 9.33 48.40 -3.75
N GLY A 184 9.67 47.13 -4.01
CA GLY A 184 9.36 46.45 -5.26
C GLY A 184 7.93 45.90 -5.39
N SER A 185 7.16 45.95 -4.31
CA SER A 185 5.78 45.51 -4.30
C SER A 185 4.98 46.20 -3.20
N ASP A 186 3.67 46.31 -3.42
CA ASP A 186 2.71 46.76 -2.42
C ASP A 186 2.75 45.89 -1.14
N VAL A 187 3.00 44.58 -1.26
CA VAL A 187 3.09 43.69 -0.09
C VAL A 187 4.26 44.09 0.82
N SER A 188 5.45 44.31 0.25
CA SER A 188 6.62 44.76 1.00
C SER A 188 6.44 46.16 1.58
N LEU A 189 5.77 47.07 0.87
CA LEU A 189 5.44 48.40 1.38
C LEU A 189 4.50 48.31 2.59
N ASN A 190 3.41 47.54 2.49
CA ASN A 190 2.45 47.38 3.59
C ASN A 190 3.09 46.76 4.84
N LEU A 191 3.99 45.80 4.64
CA LEU A 191 4.75 45.19 5.74
C LEU A 191 5.66 46.22 6.43
N HIS A 192 6.34 47.04 5.63
CA HIS A 192 7.15 48.13 6.15
C HIS A 192 6.30 49.10 6.99
N ILE A 193 5.15 49.55 6.48
CA ILE A 193 4.33 50.50 7.22
C ILE A 193 3.81 49.89 8.52
N LYS A 194 3.41 48.61 8.49
CA LYS A 194 2.96 47.90 9.70
C LYS A 194 4.03 47.91 10.79
N PHE A 195 5.29 47.63 10.45
CA PHE A 195 6.35 47.48 11.45
C PHE A 195 7.12 48.76 11.78
N LYS A 196 7.29 49.68 10.83
CA LYS A 196 8.10 50.90 11.01
C LYS A 196 7.29 52.14 11.34
N HIS A 197 6.01 52.14 10.99
CA HIS A 197 5.13 53.27 11.27
C HIS A 197 3.96 52.88 12.19
N ASN A 198 3.92 51.66 12.73
CA ASN A 198 2.80 51.17 13.53
C ASN A 198 1.43 51.34 12.84
N GLY A 199 1.39 51.29 11.50
CA GLY A 199 0.20 51.62 10.71
C GLY A 199 -0.85 50.51 10.61
N GLY A 200 -0.79 49.49 11.46
CA GLY A 200 -1.75 48.39 11.52
C GLY A 200 -1.80 47.52 10.25
N ASN A 201 -2.82 46.65 10.15
CA ASN A 201 -3.04 45.85 8.94
C ASN A 201 -3.67 46.70 7.82
N LYS A 202 -3.30 46.42 6.56
CA LYS A 202 -3.85 47.12 5.37
C LYS A 202 -5.38 47.23 5.38
N SER A 203 -6.06 46.12 5.67
CA SER A 203 -7.53 46.07 5.66
C SER A 203 -8.17 46.90 6.78
N GLU A 204 -7.55 46.95 7.95
CA GLU A 204 -8.05 47.76 9.08
C GLU A 204 -7.85 49.24 8.76
N ARG A 205 -6.66 49.61 8.30
CA ARG A 205 -6.35 50.97 7.86
C ARG A 205 -7.32 51.48 6.80
N GLN A 206 -7.60 50.69 5.76
CA GLN A 206 -8.52 51.08 4.70
C GLN A 206 -9.96 51.28 5.21
N LYS A 207 -10.40 50.50 6.21
CA LYS A 207 -11.70 50.69 6.84
C LYS A 207 -11.76 52.01 7.61
N ILE A 208 -10.74 52.28 8.44
CA ILE A 208 -10.67 53.52 9.22
C ILE A 208 -10.67 54.74 8.30
N ILE A 209 -9.85 54.74 7.24
CA ILE A 209 -9.82 55.86 6.27
C ILE A 209 -11.20 56.09 5.65
N LYS A 210 -11.91 55.03 5.26
CA LYS A 210 -13.27 55.16 4.70
C LYS A 210 -14.26 55.75 5.70
N GLN A 211 -14.19 55.31 6.96
CA GLN A 211 -15.09 55.79 8.02
C GLN A 211 -14.81 57.26 8.40
N LEU A 212 -13.53 57.66 8.42
CA LEU A 212 -13.14 59.06 8.61
C LEU A 212 -13.63 59.94 7.46
N GLN A 213 -13.48 59.49 6.21
CA GLN A 213 -13.98 60.20 5.04
C GLN A 213 -15.51 60.31 5.02
N ALA A 214 -16.22 59.31 5.56
CA ALA A 214 -17.67 59.33 5.69
C ALA A 214 -18.18 60.14 6.90
N GLY A 215 -17.28 60.64 7.77
CA GLY A 215 -17.64 61.38 8.98
C GLY A 215 -18.25 60.50 10.08
N GLU A 216 -18.15 59.18 9.98
CA GLU A 216 -18.73 58.23 10.93
C GLU A 216 -17.94 58.13 12.24
N ILE A 217 -16.65 58.52 12.22
CA ILE A 217 -15.72 58.37 13.34
C ILE A 217 -14.90 59.64 13.47
N SER A 218 -14.66 60.10 14.72
CA SER A 218 -13.79 61.24 14.99
C SER A 218 -12.32 60.80 15.10
N GLU A 219 -11.36 61.70 14.82
CA GLU A 219 -9.93 61.37 14.95
C GLU A 219 -9.53 60.90 16.35
N LYS A 220 -10.31 61.27 17.38
CA LYS A 220 -10.07 60.91 18.78
C LYS A 220 -10.41 59.45 19.10
N ASP A 221 -11.24 58.83 18.26
CA ASP A 221 -11.72 57.46 18.44
C ASP A 221 -10.90 56.44 17.63
N ILE A 222 -9.85 56.90 16.93
CA ILE A 222 -8.98 56.01 16.14
C ILE A 222 -8.09 55.21 17.11
N PRO A 223 -8.10 53.86 17.06
CA PRO A 223 -7.17 53.05 17.84
C PRO A 223 -5.73 53.43 17.48
N ASN A 224 -4.80 53.42 18.45
CA ASN A 224 -3.39 53.89 18.37
C ASN A 224 -2.58 53.33 17.18
N ILE A 225 -2.92 53.79 15.97
CA ILE A 225 -2.44 53.36 14.67
C ILE A 225 -2.13 54.64 13.91
N ASN A 226 -0.88 54.78 13.48
CA ASN A 226 -0.47 55.96 12.72
C ASN A 226 -0.94 55.79 11.27
N LEU A 227 -1.92 56.58 10.84
CA LEU A 227 -2.40 56.56 9.45
C LEU A 227 -1.40 57.27 8.53
N PRO A 228 -1.23 56.82 7.28
CA PRO A 228 -0.45 57.56 6.30
C PRO A 228 -1.11 58.93 6.08
N PRO A 229 -0.31 59.99 5.87
CA PRO A 229 -0.87 61.29 5.53
C PRO A 229 -1.69 61.18 4.25
N VAL A 230 -2.93 61.69 4.30
CA VAL A 230 -3.83 61.83 3.14
C VAL A 230 -3.39 63.02 2.31
#